data_AF-A0AAX3M3A0-F1
#
_entry.id   AF-A0AAX3M3A0-F1
#
_cell.length_a   1.000
_cell.length_b   1.000
_cell.length_c   1.000
_cell.angle_alpha   90.00
_cell.angle_beta   90.00
_cell.angle_gamma   90.00
#
_symmetry.space_group_name_H-M   'P 1'
#
loop_
_entity.id
_entity.type
_entity.pdbx_description
1 polymer ?
#
loop_
_entity_poly.entity_id
_entity_poly.type
_entity_poly.pdbx_seq_one_letter_code
_entity_poly.pdbx_strand_id
1 'polypeptide(L)' 'MELASYQYLWETNEYFLEEMSEGYLIMKKNNNNAVLLEDDSLYDKIVEQMIKMKCEIRY' A
#
# COMPACT_ATOMS: atom_id res chain seq x y z
N MET A 1 8.83 -9.13 9.38
CA MET A 1 8.39 -7.84 9.97
C MET A 1 6.89 -7.94 10.28
N GLU A 2 6.36 -7.21 11.26
CA GLU A 2 4.95 -7.30 11.62
C GLU A 2 4.10 -6.28 10.85
N LEU A 3 2.86 -6.64 10.50
CA LEU A 3 1.90 -5.77 9.80
C LEU A 3 1.66 -4.44 10.51
N ALA A 4 1.71 -4.45 11.84
CA ALA A 4 1.55 -3.26 12.68
C ALA A 4 2.61 -2.19 12.38
N SER A 5 3.83 -2.59 11.98
CA SER A 5 4.87 -1.63 11.58
C SER A 5 4.49 -0.85 10.32
N TYR A 6 3.52 -1.33 9.53
CA TYR A 6 3.08 -0.72 8.28
C TYR A 6 1.70 -0.06 8.35
N GLN A 7 1.05 -0.03 9.53
CA GLN A 7 -0.27 0.60 9.71
C GLN A 7 -0.34 2.03 9.17
N TYR A 8 0.76 2.77 9.28
CA TYR A 8 0.86 4.13 8.76
C TYR A 8 0.56 4.23 7.25
N LEU A 9 0.72 3.14 6.47
CA LEU A 9 0.45 3.16 5.03
C LEU A 9 -1.03 3.42 4.72
N TRP A 10 -1.96 2.80 5.45
CA TRP A 10 -3.40 2.99 5.23
C TRP A 10 -4.06 3.95 6.22
N GLU A 11 -3.41 4.31 7.33
CA GLU A 11 -3.97 5.25 8.30
C GLU A 11 -3.65 6.72 7.99
N THR A 12 -2.47 7.04 7.45
CA THR A 12 -2.09 8.45 7.25
C THR A 12 -2.66 9.06 5.98
N ASN A 13 -3.30 8.27 5.10
CA ASN A 13 -3.79 8.66 3.78
C ASN A 13 -2.71 9.30 2.87
N GLU A 14 -1.43 9.22 3.27
CA GLU A 14 -0.28 9.69 2.51
C GLU A 14 0.13 8.72 1.41
N TYR A 15 -0.45 7.52 1.41
CA TYR A 15 -0.16 6.47 0.44
C TYR A 15 -1.42 6.15 -0.36
N PHE A 16 -1.21 5.71 -1.59
CA PHE A 16 -2.23 5.26 -2.52
C PHE A 16 -1.79 3.95 -3.16
N LEU A 17 -2.76 3.19 -3.65
CA LEU A 17 -2.49 2.01 -4.45
C LEU A 17 -2.49 2.41 -5.92
N GLU A 18 -1.44 2.09 -6.65
CA GLU A 18 -1.39 2.20 -8.10
C GLU A 18 -1.67 0.82 -8.68
N GLU A 19 -2.78 0.67 -9.40
CA GLU A 19 -3.12 -0.58 -10.08
C GLU A 19 -2.17 -0.78 -11.27
N MET A 20 -1.55 -1.95 -11.33
CA MET A 20 -0.69 -2.37 -12.43
C MET A 20 -1.28 -3.60 -13.12
N SER A 21 -0.75 -3.96 -14.29
CA SER A 21 -1.26 -5.12 -15.05
C SER A 21 -1.24 -6.43 -14.27
N GLU A 22 -0.38 -6.56 -13.26
CA GLU A 22 -0.29 -7.72 -12.37
C GLU A 22 -0.22 -7.31 -10.89
N GLY A 23 -1.23 -6.56 -10.42
CA GLY A 23 -1.43 -6.31 -8.99
C GLY A 23 -1.54 -4.84 -8.64
N TYR A 24 -1.08 -4.50 -7.44
CA TYR A 24 -1.07 -3.13 -6.94
C TYR A 24 0.37 -2.68 -6.64
N LEU A 25 0.57 -1.39 -6.48
CA LEU A 25 1.83 -0.81 -6.04
C LEU A 25 1.53 0.26 -5.00
N ILE A 26 2.16 0.17 -3.84
CA ILE A 26 1.91 1.12 -2.77
C ILE A 26 2.81 2.33 -3.03
N MET A 27 2.22 3.46 -3.38
CA MET A 27 2.95 4.69 -3.69
C MET A 27 2.69 5.77 -2.64
N LYS A 28 3.73 6.53 -2.31
CA LYS A 28 3.60 7.70 -1.43
C LYS A 28 3.19 8.94 -2.23
N LYS A 29 2.03 9.53 -1.92
CA LYS A 29 1.47 10.74 -2.58
C LYS A 29 2.45 11.91 -2.60
N ASN A 30 3.25 12.08 -1.54
CA ASN A 30 4.11 13.27 -1.39
C ASN A 30 5.37 13.27 -2.30
N ASN A 31 5.93 12.10 -2.58
CA ASN A 31 7.22 11.98 -3.29
C ASN A 31 7.18 10.99 -4.47
N ASN A 32 6.01 10.45 -4.80
CA ASN A 32 5.84 9.40 -5.82
C ASN A 32 6.80 8.21 -5.63
N ASN A 33 7.11 7.89 -4.36
CA ASN A 33 8.03 6.82 -4.03
C ASN A 33 7.25 5.51 -3.80
N ALA A 34 7.65 4.45 -4.49
CA ALA A 34 7.08 3.13 -4.34
C ALA A 34 7.61 2.45 -3.07
N VAL A 35 6.71 1.92 -2.25
CA VAL A 35 7.03 1.09 -1.11
C VAL A 35 7.20 -0.33 -1.60
N LEU A 36 8.45 -0.77 -1.71
CA LEU A 36 8.78 -2.16 -2.01
C LEU A 36 8.75 -2.97 -0.71
N LEU A 37 7.92 -4.00 -0.71
CA LEU A 37 7.83 -4.98 0.37
C LEU A 37 8.41 -6.29 -0.14
N GLU A 38 9.47 -6.76 0.51
CA GLU A 38 10.14 -8.01 0.14
C GLU A 38 9.34 -9.26 0.58
N ASP A 39 8.35 -9.06 1.45
CA ASP A 39 7.58 -10.13 2.09
C ASP A 39 6.17 -10.19 1.48
N ASP A 40 5.98 -11.14 0.55
CA ASP A 40 4.77 -11.25 -0.28
C ASP A 40 3.49 -11.47 0.55
N SER A 41 3.60 -12.28 1.61
CA SER A 41 2.50 -12.51 2.56
C SER A 41 2.12 -11.28 3.37
N LEU A 42 3.08 -10.38 3.61
CA LEU A 42 2.83 -9.12 4.29
C LEU A 42 2.23 -8.09 3.33
N TYR A 43 2.77 -8.05 2.11
CA TYR A 43 2.30 -7.19 1.04
C TYR A 43 0.81 -7.37 0.77
N ASP A 44 0.35 -8.61 0.59
CA ASP A 44 -1.06 -8.91 0.31
C ASP A 44 -1.99 -8.40 1.44
N LYS A 45 -1.58 -8.61 2.70
CA LYS A 45 -2.31 -8.10 3.88
C LYS A 45 -2.36 -6.58 3.92
N ILE A 46 -1.28 -5.89 3.55
CA ILE A 46 -1.21 -4.43 3.54
C ILE A 46 -2.17 -3.88 2.47
N VAL A 47 -2.13 -4.46 1.27
CA VAL A 47 -3.03 -4.08 0.17
C VAL A 47 -4.49 -4.31 0.57
N GLU A 48 -4.82 -5.46 1.15
CA GLU A 48 -6.15 -5.74 1.68
C GLU A 48 -6.61 -4.68 2.70
N GLN A 49 -5.73 -4.26 3.62
CA GLN A 49 -6.05 -3.23 4.61
C GLN A 49 -6.26 -1.86 3.93
N MET A 50 -5.42 -1.49 2.97
CA MET A 50 -5.57 -0.26 2.20
C MET A 50 -6.91 -0.24 1.44
N ILE A 51 -7.31 -1.35 0.82
CA ILE A 51 -8.59 -1.48 0.12
C ILE A 51 -9.76 -1.38 1.12
N LYS A 52 -9.68 -2.08 2.27
CA LYS A 52 -10.70 -2.02 3.34
C LYS A 52 -10.88 -0.61 3.89
N MET A 53 -9.79 0.14 4.01
CA MET A 53 -9.77 1.53 4.48
C MET A 53 -10.21 2.53 3.40
N LYS A 54 -10.55 2.07 2.20
CA LYS A 54 -10.90 2.90 1.04
C LYS A 54 -9.80 3.92 0.69
N CYS A 55 -8.54 3.47 0.75
CA CYS A 55 -7.43 4.25 0.21
C CYS A 55 -7.67 4.58 -1.27
N GLU A 56 -7.06 5.68 -1.71
CA GLU A 56 -7.09 6.10 -3.10
C GLU A 56 -6.40 5.04 -3.98
N ILE A 57 -7.06 4.64 -5.07
CA ILE A 57 -6.51 3.71 -6.07
C ILE A 57 -6.41 4.47 -7.40
N ARG A 58 -5.23 4.48 -8.02
CA ARG A 58 -4.94 5.15 -9.30
C ARG A 58 -4.59 4.12 -10.39
N TYR A 59 -4.84 4.48 -11.65
CA TYR A 59 -4.59 3.70 -12.85
C TYR A 59 -3.65 4.46 -13.80
#